data_AF-A0A7K6AKM0-F1
#
_entry.id   AF-A0A7K6AKM0-F1
#
_cell.length_a   1.000
_cell.length_b   1.000
_cell.length_c   1.000
_cell.angle_alpha   90.00
_cell.angle_beta   90.00
_cell.angle_gamma   90.00
#
_symmetry.space_group_name_H-M   'P 1'
#
loop_
_entity.id
_entity.type
_entity.pdbx_description
1 polymer ?
#
loop_
_entity_poly.entity_id
_entity_poly.type
_entity_poly.pdbx_seq_one_letter_code
_entity_poly.pdbx_strand_id
1 'polypeptide(L)'
;MVAPSLGDGTDLAKEMKEGRVFIADYEVLEGIPAGVINGRQQHVAAPLCLLHQGADGLLRPIAIQISQKPGDGSPIFLPSDSHWDWVLAKTWVRNADFYCHQLLS
;
A
#
# COMPACT_ATOMS: atom_id res chain seq x y z
N MET A 1 -3.15 15.17 1.47
CA MET A 1 -2.30 14.05 1.01
C MET A 1 -2.76 13.55 -0.36
N VAL A 2 -3.91 12.89 -0.46
CA VAL A 2 -4.32 12.22 -1.72
C VAL A 2 -5.14 13.06 -2.71
N ALA A 3 -5.45 14.33 -2.41
CA ALA A 3 -6.30 15.17 -3.27
C ALA A 3 -5.89 15.20 -4.75
N PRO A 4 -4.58 15.27 -5.12
CA PRO A 4 -4.15 15.22 -6.53
C PRO A 4 -4.42 13.88 -7.23
N SER A 5 -4.65 12.81 -6.47
CA SER A 5 -5.01 11.49 -7.00
C SER A 5 -6.52 11.27 -7.09
N LEU A 6 -7.32 12.24 -6.61
CA LEU A 6 -8.78 12.23 -6.73
C LEU A 6 -9.19 13.16 -7.90
N GLY A 7 -10.45 13.05 -8.34
CA GLY A 7 -11.00 13.97 -9.34
C GLY A 7 -11.23 15.38 -8.79
N ASP A 8 -11.58 16.32 -9.66
CA ASP A 8 -11.96 17.68 -9.25
C ASP A 8 -13.30 17.68 -8.49
N GLY A 9 -13.45 18.57 -7.51
CA GLY A 9 -14.72 18.78 -6.79
C GLY A 9 -15.14 17.64 -5.85
N THR A 10 -14.19 16.83 -5.40
CA THR A 10 -14.40 15.75 -4.43
C THR A 10 -13.35 15.78 -3.31
N ASP A 11 -13.56 14.93 -2.31
CA ASP A 11 -12.61 14.67 -1.22
C ASP A 11 -12.63 13.19 -0.83
N LEU A 12 -11.64 12.76 -0.05
CA LEU A 12 -11.51 11.36 0.33
C LEU A 12 -12.78 10.82 1.05
N ALA A 13 -13.41 11.63 1.91
CA ALA A 13 -14.58 11.20 2.67
C ALA A 13 -15.79 10.96 1.75
N LYS A 14 -15.96 11.79 0.73
CA LYS A 14 -16.98 11.63 -0.31
C LYS A 14 -16.71 10.38 -1.16
N GLU A 15 -15.48 10.21 -1.64
CA GLU A 15 -15.09 9.02 -2.42
C GLU A 15 -15.29 7.71 -1.64
N MET A 16 -15.01 7.72 -0.33
CA MET A 16 -15.28 6.59 0.56
C MET A 16 -16.79 6.30 0.69
N LYS A 17 -17.61 7.34 0.92
CA LYS A 17 -19.09 7.18 1.01
C LYS A 17 -19.70 6.66 -0.29
N GLU A 18 -19.13 7.03 -1.42
CA GLU A 18 -19.57 6.60 -2.75
C GLU A 18 -18.98 5.23 -3.16
N GLY A 19 -18.24 4.55 -2.28
CA GLY A 19 -17.75 3.18 -2.50
C GLY A 19 -16.63 3.08 -3.53
N ARG A 20 -15.90 4.18 -3.80
CA ARG A 20 -14.80 4.21 -4.78
C ARG A 20 -13.42 4.06 -4.16
N VAL A 21 -13.33 3.91 -2.84
CA VAL A 21 -12.08 3.71 -2.12
C VAL A 21 -12.02 2.28 -1.59
N PHE A 22 -10.90 1.63 -1.85
CA PHE A 22 -10.65 0.23 -1.50
C PHE A 22 -9.34 0.14 -0.71
N ILE A 23 -9.20 -0.93 0.07
CA ILE A 23 -7.99 -1.19 0.83
C ILE A 23 -7.51 -2.63 0.58
N ALA A 24 -6.21 -2.78 0.36
CA ALA A 24 -5.52 -4.06 0.50
C ALA A 24 -4.69 -3.99 1.78
N ASP A 25 -5.12 -4.76 2.78
CA ASP A 25 -4.53 -4.80 4.11
C ASP A 25 -3.79 -6.13 4.31
N TYR A 26 -2.50 -6.04 4.57
CA TYR A 26 -1.61 -7.18 4.77
C TYR A 26 -1.24 -7.38 6.25
N GLU A 27 -2.13 -7.00 7.19
CA GLU A 27 -1.95 -7.18 8.64
C GLU A 27 -1.55 -8.61 9.02
N VAL A 28 -2.04 -9.62 8.29
CA VAL A 28 -1.69 -11.04 8.52
C VAL A 28 -0.18 -11.32 8.47
N LEU A 29 0.61 -10.45 7.83
CA LEU A 29 2.07 -10.56 7.76
C LEU A 29 2.80 -9.86 8.91
N GLU A 30 2.10 -9.12 9.77
CA GLU A 30 2.73 -8.39 10.87
C GLU A 30 3.40 -9.35 11.85
N GLY A 31 4.68 -9.08 12.15
CA GLY A 31 5.46 -9.87 13.11
C GLY A 31 5.93 -11.24 12.61
N ILE A 32 5.65 -11.62 11.36
CA ILE A 32 6.17 -12.86 10.79
C ILE A 32 7.71 -12.79 10.68
N PRO A 33 8.44 -13.81 11.18
CA PRO A 33 9.89 -13.83 11.07
C PRO A 33 10.33 -13.96 9.61
N ALA A 34 11.23 -13.07 9.19
CA ALA A 34 11.82 -13.14 7.86
C ALA A 34 12.94 -14.19 7.82
N GLY A 35 13.00 -14.94 6.72
CA GLY A 35 14.01 -15.99 6.52
C GLY A 35 15.42 -15.46 6.23
N VAL A 36 16.36 -16.40 6.07
CA VAL A 36 17.74 -16.13 5.65
C VAL A 36 17.99 -16.85 4.33
N ILE A 37 18.40 -16.12 3.30
CA ILE A 37 18.70 -16.66 1.95
C ILE A 37 20.17 -16.42 1.65
N ASN A 38 20.91 -17.48 1.34
CA ASN A 38 22.36 -17.43 1.07
C ASN A 38 23.14 -16.69 2.18
N GLY A 39 22.79 -16.96 3.45
CA GLY A 39 23.40 -16.32 4.62
C GLY A 39 23.01 -14.85 4.84
N ARG A 40 22.09 -14.29 4.04
CA ARG A 40 21.63 -12.90 4.18
C ARG A 40 20.23 -12.84 4.79
N GLN A 41 20.08 -12.03 5.84
CA GLN A 41 18.79 -11.74 6.45
C GLN A 41 17.86 -11.09 5.41
N GLN A 42 16.66 -11.63 5.27
CA GLN A 42 15.60 -11.04 4.46
C GLN A 42 14.67 -10.19 5.34
N HIS A 43 13.71 -9.52 4.71
CA HIS A 43 12.77 -8.65 5.38
C HIS A 43 11.35 -8.92 4.86
N VAL A 44 10.36 -8.75 5.74
CA VAL A 44 8.94 -8.87 5.44
C VAL A 44 8.28 -7.59 5.95
N ALA A 45 7.35 -7.06 5.16
CA ALA A 45 6.52 -5.91 5.53
C ALA A 45 5.04 -6.33 5.62
N ALA A 46 4.26 -5.56 6.35
CA ALA A 46 2.80 -5.71 6.46
C ALA A 46 2.13 -4.41 6.03
N PRO A 47 2.12 -4.10 4.71
CA PRO A 47 1.67 -2.82 4.22
C PRO A 47 0.15 -2.66 4.23
N LEU A 48 -0.28 -1.40 4.18
CA LEU A 48 -1.64 -0.96 3.90
C LEU A 48 -1.60 -0.20 2.56
N CYS A 49 -2.33 -0.67 1.56
CA CYS A 49 -2.42 -0.02 0.25
C CYS A 49 -3.83 0.50 0.04
N LEU A 50 -3.98 1.83 0.01
CA LEU A 50 -5.24 2.49 -0.30
C LEU A 50 -5.36 2.69 -1.81
N LEU A 51 -6.47 2.23 -2.38
CA LEU A 51 -6.75 2.35 -3.81
C LEU A 51 -8.00 3.18 -4.05
N HIS A 52 -8.02 3.88 -5.18
CA HIS A 52 -9.17 4.63 -5.67
C HIS A 52 -9.57 4.15 -7.05
N GLN A 53 -10.87 4.00 -7.27
CA GLN A 53 -11.44 3.72 -8.58
C GLN A 53 -11.74 5.04 -9.31
N GLY A 54 -11.00 5.30 -10.37
CA GLY A 54 -11.21 6.47 -11.22
C GLY A 54 -12.51 6.40 -12.02
N ALA A 55 -12.87 7.52 -12.66
CA ALA A 55 -14.04 7.58 -13.56
C ALA A 55 -13.93 6.63 -14.77
N ASP A 56 -12.71 6.21 -15.11
CA ASP A 56 -12.43 5.18 -16.13
C ASP A 56 -12.63 3.75 -15.62
N GLY A 57 -13.09 3.58 -14.37
CA GLY A 57 -13.33 2.29 -13.74
C GLY A 57 -12.07 1.57 -13.25
N LEU A 58 -10.87 2.14 -13.48
CA LEU A 58 -9.62 1.50 -13.11
C LEU A 58 -9.23 1.83 -11.66
N LEU A 59 -8.82 0.80 -10.94
CA LEU A 59 -8.27 0.89 -9.59
C LEU A 59 -6.81 1.32 -9.62
N ARG A 60 -6.47 2.34 -8.84
CA ARG A 60 -5.10 2.87 -8.73
C ARG A 60 -4.70 3.04 -7.28
N PRO A 61 -3.47 2.67 -6.89
CA PRO A 61 -2.95 2.97 -5.56
C PRO A 61 -2.77 4.49 -5.40
N ILE A 62 -3.30 5.05 -4.32
CA ILE A 62 -3.24 6.48 -4.00
C ILE A 62 -2.48 6.79 -2.72
N ALA A 63 -2.28 5.80 -1.84
CA ALA A 63 -1.43 5.90 -0.67
C ALA A 63 -0.94 4.50 -0.24
N ILE A 64 0.29 4.40 0.25
CA ILE A 64 0.87 3.16 0.77
C ILE A 64 1.57 3.46 2.11
N GLN A 65 1.19 2.76 3.17
CA GLN A 65 1.96 2.71 4.42
C GLN A 65 2.61 1.33 4.52
N ILE A 66 3.92 1.25 4.77
CA ILE A 66 4.66 -0.04 4.70
C ILE A 66 4.50 -0.89 5.96
N SER A 67 4.16 -0.26 7.09
CA SER A 67 3.89 -0.95 8.34
C SER A 67 2.47 -0.69 8.82
N GLN A 68 1.96 -1.55 9.69
CA GLN A 68 0.62 -1.41 10.27
C GLN A 68 0.52 -0.21 11.22
N LYS A 69 1.61 0.12 11.93
CA LYS A 69 1.60 1.16 12.96
C LYS A 69 2.09 2.49 12.39
N PRO A 70 1.28 3.56 12.43
CA PRO A 70 1.71 4.88 12.00
C PRO A 70 2.78 5.45 12.93
N GLY A 71 3.65 6.31 12.40
CA GLY A 71 4.66 7.03 13.17
C GLY A 71 5.79 7.57 12.29
N ASP A 72 6.72 8.32 12.89
CA ASP A 72 7.81 8.99 12.17
C ASP A 72 8.69 8.03 11.33
N GLY A 73 8.80 6.77 11.75
CA GLY A 73 9.52 5.71 11.03
C GLY A 73 8.69 4.95 9.98
N SER A 74 7.41 5.26 9.83
CA SER A 74 6.49 4.59 8.90
C SER A 74 5.71 5.63 8.09
N PRO A 75 6.37 6.31 7.13
CA PRO A 75 5.72 7.31 6.30
C PRO A 75 4.62 6.69 5.42
N ILE A 76 3.67 7.54 5.04
CA ILE A 76 2.67 7.22 4.02
C ILE A 76 3.20 7.74 2.68
N PHE A 77 3.54 6.82 1.79
CA PHE A 77 4.02 7.12 0.45
C PHE A 77 2.85 7.41 -0.49
N LEU A 78 3.04 8.38 -1.38
CA LEU A 78 2.04 8.87 -2.33
C LEU A 78 2.57 8.80 -3.78
N PRO A 79 1.67 8.76 -4.79
CA PRO A 79 2.08 8.88 -6.19
C PRO A 79 2.81 10.18 -6.53
N SER A 80 2.65 11.21 -5.71
CA SER A 80 3.31 12.52 -5.85
C SER A 80 4.74 12.57 -5.29
N ASP A 81 5.16 11.54 -4.56
CA ASP A 81 6.52 11.46 -4.01
C ASP A 81 7.54 11.22 -5.12
N SER A 82 8.83 11.16 -4.75
CA SER A 82 9.88 10.88 -5.73
C SER A 82 9.62 9.54 -6.43
N HIS A 83 10.05 9.45 -7.70
CA HIS A 83 9.82 8.26 -8.53
C HIS A 83 10.23 6.96 -7.82
N TRP A 84 11.41 6.97 -7.18
CA TRP A 84 11.96 5.79 -6.54
C TRP A 84 11.27 5.45 -5.23
N ASP A 85 10.82 6.45 -4.44
CA ASP A 85 10.05 6.20 -3.23
C ASP A 85 8.74 5.50 -3.56
N TRP A 86 8.03 5.98 -4.58
CA TRP A 86 6.75 5.40 -4.99
C TRP A 86 6.90 4.01 -5.62
N VAL A 87 7.93 3.80 -6.45
CA VAL A 87 8.23 2.47 -7.01
C VAL A 87 8.59 1.47 -5.91
N LEU A 88 9.41 1.86 -4.94
CA LEU A 88 9.79 1.01 -3.83
C LEU A 88 8.59 0.65 -2.94
N ALA A 89 7.73 1.62 -2.62
CA ALA A 89 6.53 1.38 -1.82
C ALA A 89 5.58 0.36 -2.48
N LYS A 90 5.33 0.52 -3.79
CA LYS A 90 4.55 -0.46 -4.57
C LYS A 90 5.21 -1.84 -4.62
N THR A 91 6.55 -1.89 -4.69
CA THR A 91 7.29 -3.15 -4.73
C THR A 91 7.13 -3.93 -3.42
N TRP A 92 7.14 -3.25 -2.29
CA TRP A 92 6.84 -3.85 -0.98
C TRP A 92 5.41 -4.37 -0.87
N VAL A 93 4.42 -3.65 -1.42
CA VAL A 93 3.05 -4.16 -1.53
C VAL A 93 3.00 -5.44 -2.39
N ARG A 94 3.69 -5.46 -3.53
CA ARG A 94 3.77 -6.68 -4.37
C ARG A 94 4.51 -7.83 -3.69
N ASN A 95 5.50 -7.55 -2.85
CA ASN A 95 6.19 -8.56 -2.05
C ASN A 95 5.26 -9.17 -0.99
N ALA A 96 4.49 -8.34 -0.28
CA ALA A 96 3.47 -8.81 0.66
C ALA A 96 2.38 -9.66 -0.03
N ASP A 97 1.89 -9.20 -1.18
CA ASP A 97 0.95 -9.95 -2.02
C ASP A 97 1.49 -11.32 -2.41
N PHE A 98 2.77 -11.40 -2.80
CA PHE A 98 3.42 -12.67 -3.10
C PHE A 98 3.41 -13.62 -1.89
N TYR A 99 3.74 -13.15 -0.69
CA TYR A 99 3.70 -13.99 0.52
C TYR A 99 2.30 -14.50 0.81
N CYS A 100 1.29 -13.62 0.81
CA CYS A 100 -0.10 -14.03 1.05
C CYS A 100 -0.59 -15.02 -0.02
N HIS A 101 -0.28 -14.76 -1.28
CA HIS A 101 -0.69 -15.62 -2.38
C HIS A 101 -0.07 -17.03 -2.29
N GLN A 102 1.20 -17.15 -1.91
CA GLN A 102 1.86 -18.46 -1.85
C GLN A 102 1.57 -19.25 -0.57
N LEU A 103 1.21 -18.59 0.52
CA LEU A 103 1.05 -19.23 1.82
C LEU A 103 -0.41 -19.43 2.24
N LEU A 104 -1.33 -18.60 1.74
CA LEU A 104 -2.71 -18.55 2.23
C LEU A 104 -3.78 -18.75 1.13
N SER A 105 -3.46 -18.50 -0.15
CA SER A 105 -4.39 -18.67 -1.28
C SER A 105 -4.26 -20.04 -1.94
#